data_AF-A0A533SHR3-F1
#
_entry.id   AF-A0A533SHR3-F1
#
_cell.length_a   1.000
_cell.length_b   1.000
_cell.length_c   1.000
_cell.angle_alpha   90.00
_cell.angle_beta   90.00
_cell.angle_gamma   90.00
#
_symmetry.space_group_name_H-M   'P 1'
#
loop_
_entity.id
_entity.type
_entity.pdbx_description
1 polymer ?
#
loop_
_entity_poly.entity_id
_entity_poly.type
_entity_poly.pdbx_seq_one_letter_code
_entity_poly.pdbx_strand_id
1 'polypeptide(L)'
;MASFEVSRKKSPIAHQPFTLENAPMEISTKGKRIADWKAENGITPILPKSPVRSDEPIERIILVPMGTARLRISSFPLIAEG
;
A
#
# COMPACT_ATOMS: atom_id res chain seq x y z
N MET A 1 0.33 -3.64 17.09
CA MET A 1 1.41 -3.04 16.27
C MET A 1 1.35 -3.60 14.86
N ALA A 2 1.24 -2.73 13.85
CA ALA A 2 1.32 -3.15 12.44
C ALA A 2 2.77 -3.54 12.10
N SER A 3 2.98 -4.77 11.61
CA SER A 3 4.29 -5.25 11.18
C SER A 3 4.45 -5.07 9.67
N PHE A 4 5.57 -4.50 9.24
CA PHE A 4 5.95 -4.42 7.84
C PHE A 4 7.08 -5.39 7.55
N GLU A 5 6.92 -6.21 6.52
CA GLU A 5 7.96 -7.10 6.03
C GLU A 5 8.52 -6.56 4.72
N VAL A 6 9.82 -6.28 4.69
CA VAL A 6 10.49 -5.71 3.52
C VAL A 6 11.22 -6.81 2.77
N SER A 7 10.94 -6.95 1.48
CA SER A 7 11.62 -7.89 0.59
C SER A 7 12.27 -7.15 -0.58
N ARG A 8 13.50 -7.55 -0.93
CA ARG A 8 14.21 -7.04 -2.12
C ARG A 8 14.34 -8.17 -3.12
N LYS A 9 14.05 -7.91 -4.40
CA LYS A 9 14.27 -8.90 -5.46
C LYS A 9 15.78 -9.09 -5.62
N LYS A 10 16.23 -10.34 -5.65
CA LYS A 10 17.65 -10.71 -5.80
C LYS A 10 18.12 -10.70 -7.26
N SER A 11 17.19 -10.54 -8.20
CA SER A 11 17.50 -10.44 -9.63
C SER A 11 18.19 -9.11 -9.95
N PRO A 12 19.00 -9.06 -11.03
CA PRO A 12 19.46 -7.80 -11.59
C PRO A 12 18.28 -6.85 -11.84
N ILE A 13 18.54 -5.54 -11.73
CA ILE A 13 17.55 -4.53 -12.05
C ILE A 13 17.22 -4.65 -13.54
N ALA A 14 15.93 -4.80 -13.86
CA ALA A 14 15.48 -4.86 -15.25
C ALA A 14 15.78 -3.55 -15.98
N HIS A 15 16.00 -3.60 -17.30
CA HIS A 15 16.22 -2.42 -18.12
C HIS A 15 15.13 -1.34 -17.95
N GLN A 16 13.88 -1.78 -17.74
CA GLN A 16 12.75 -0.92 -17.38
C GLN A 16 12.25 -1.26 -15.96
N PRO A 17 12.76 -0.60 -14.91
CA PRO A 17 12.42 -0.91 -13.52
C PRO A 17 11.15 -0.21 -13.02
N PHE A 18 10.54 0.68 -13.81
CA PHE A 18 9.39 1.49 -13.41
C PHE A 18 8.04 0.84 -13.80
N THR A 19 7.94 -0.47 -13.60
CA THR A 19 6.70 -1.24 -13.78
C THR A 19 6.38 -2.02 -12.51
N LEU A 20 5.11 -2.37 -12.31
CA LEU A 20 4.67 -3.18 -11.17
C LEU A 20 5.43 -4.52 -11.12
N GLU A 21 5.60 -5.17 -12.28
CA GLU A 21 6.30 -6.44 -12.40
C GLU A 21 7.78 -6.33 -12.04
N ASN A 22 8.46 -5.27 -12.50
CA ASN A 22 9.89 -5.07 -12.31
C ASN A 22 10.25 -4.27 -11.05
N ALA A 23 9.29 -4.08 -10.14
CA ALA A 23 9.54 -3.39 -8.88
C ALA A 23 10.71 -4.07 -8.13
N PRO A 24 11.81 -3.34 -7.81
CA PRO A 24 13.02 -3.95 -7.24
C PRO A 24 12.86 -4.39 -5.78
N MET A 25 11.80 -3.92 -5.12
CA MET A 25 11.46 -4.25 -3.74
C MET A 25 9.96 -4.15 -3.51
N GLU A 26 9.49 -4.85 -2.48
CA GLU A 26 8.11 -4.90 -2.05
C GLU A 26 8.05 -4.86 -0.52
N ILE A 27 7.04 -4.18 0.02
CA ILE A 27 6.73 -4.21 1.46
C ILE A 27 5.39 -4.91 1.64
N SER A 28 5.38 -6.01 2.39
CA SER A 28 4.17 -6.74 2.76
C SER A 28 3.67 -6.29 4.12
N THR A 29 2.36 -6.08 4.23
CA THR A 29 1.69 -5.81 5.51
C THR A 29 0.28 -6.38 5.52
N LYS A 30 -0.38 -6.35 6.68
CA LYS A 30 -1.79 -6.69 6.82
C LYS A 30 -2.60 -5.41 7.02
N GLY A 31 -3.76 -5.33 6.38
CA GLY A 31 -4.68 -4.21 6.55
C GLY A 31 -6.12 -4.60 6.24
N LYS A 32 -7.02 -3.65 6.41
CA LYS A 32 -8.44 -3.75 6.01
C LYS A 32 -8.76 -2.65 5.02
N ARG A 33 -9.68 -2.90 4.09
CA ARG A 33 -10.18 -1.86 3.19
C ARG A 33 -11.02 -0.85 3.96
N ILE A 34 -10.99 0.41 3.54
CA ILE A 34 -11.90 1.44 4.01
C ILE A 34 -12.80 1.77 2.83
N ALA A 35 -14.05 1.32 2.87
CA ALA A 35 -14.96 1.35 1.72
C ALA A 35 -15.19 2.76 1.14
N ASP A 36 -15.09 3.78 1.99
CA ASP A 36 -15.31 5.18 1.61
C ASP A 36 -14.01 5.92 1.27
N TRP A 37 -12.84 5.31 1.45
CA TRP A 37 -11.54 5.91 1.11
C TRP A 37 -11.06 5.38 -0.25
N LYS A 38 -11.67 5.88 -1.31
CA LYS A 38 -11.41 5.47 -2.71
C LYS A 38 -10.75 6.61 -3.48
N ALA A 39 -9.84 6.27 -4.40
CA ALA A 39 -9.25 7.28 -5.27
C ALA A 39 -10.30 7.88 -6.20
N GLU A 40 -10.29 9.20 -6.32
CA GLU A 40 -11.17 9.96 -7.21
C GLU A 40 -10.29 10.63 -8.27
N ASN A 41 -10.57 10.39 -9.57
CA ASN A 41 -9.77 10.92 -10.68
C ASN A 41 -8.26 10.63 -10.58
N GLY A 42 -7.90 9.47 -10.03
CA GLY A 42 -6.49 9.08 -9.85
C GLY A 42 -5.79 9.79 -8.68
N ILE A 43 -6.53 10.51 -7.85
CA ILE A 43 -6.04 11.23 -6.67
C ILE A 43 -6.59 10.55 -5.42
N THR A 44 -5.71 10.31 -4.44
CA THR A 44 -6.13 9.84 -3.13
C THR A 44 -6.87 10.97 -2.40
N PRO A 45 -8.08 10.74 -1.86
CA PRO A 45 -8.76 11.73 -1.04
C PRO A 45 -8.00 11.95 0.28
N ILE A 46 -8.42 12.98 1.02
CA ILE A 46 -7.80 13.36 2.30
C ILE A 46 -7.65 12.13 3.20
N LEU A 47 -6.46 11.98 3.79
CA LEU A 47 -6.17 10.90 4.73
C LEU A 47 -7.16 10.98 5.91
N PRO A 48 -7.97 9.94 6.17
CA PRO A 48 -8.92 9.96 7.27
C PRO A 48 -8.22 10.08 8.61
N LYS A 49 -8.91 10.70 9.59
CA LYS A 49 -8.41 10.76 10.97
C LYS A 49 -8.37 9.34 11.54
N SER A 50 -7.20 8.95 12.03
CA SER A 50 -7.03 7.67 12.71
C SER A 50 -7.55 7.73 14.17
N PRO A 51 -8.04 6.61 14.72
CA PRO A 51 -8.25 5.32 14.07
C PRO A 51 -9.56 5.25 13.27
N VAL A 52 -9.59 4.41 12.23
CA VAL A 52 -10.77 4.19 11.36
C VAL A 52 -11.32 2.79 11.58
N ARG A 53 -12.63 2.68 11.76
CA ARG A 53 -13.31 1.37 11.83
C ARG A 53 -13.51 0.81 10.43
N SER A 54 -13.26 -0.49 10.27
CA SER A 54 -13.61 -1.24 9.08
C SER A 54 -14.05 -2.66 9.46
N ASP A 55 -15.19 -3.06 8.94
CA ASP A 55 -15.75 -4.41 9.10
C ASP A 55 -15.28 -5.35 7.96
N GLU A 56 -14.42 -4.88 7.06
CA GLU A 56 -13.81 -5.68 5.99
C GLU A 56 -12.80 -6.70 6.54
N PRO A 57 -12.59 -7.83 5.84
CA PRO A 57 -11.61 -8.84 6.25
C PRO A 57 -10.19 -8.29 6.19
N ILE A 58 -9.30 -8.89 7.01
CA ILE A 58 -7.87 -8.61 6.92
C ILE A 58 -7.34 -9.19 5.61
N GLU A 59 -6.69 -8.37 4.79
CA GLU A 59 -6.01 -8.78 3.57
C GLU A 59 -4.50 -8.49 3.64
N ARG A 60 -3.74 -9.23 2.83
CA ARG A 60 -2.32 -8.94 2.61
C ARG A 60 -2.23 -7.80 1.60
N ILE A 61 -1.50 -6.75 1.98
CA ILE A 61 -1.23 -5.60 1.14
C ILE A 61 0.24 -5.64 0.73
N ILE A 62 0.50 -5.46 -0.58
CA ILE A 62 1.84 -5.33 -1.14
C ILE A 62 2.03 -3.87 -1.57
N LEU A 63 3.00 -3.19 -0.96
CA LEU A 63 3.41 -1.84 -1.33
C LEU A 63 4.65 -1.93 -2.22
N VAL A 64 4.63 -1.14 -3.29
CA VAL A 64 5.71 -1.01 -4.27
C VAL A 64 6.23 0.44 -4.28
N PRO A 65 7.48 0.69 -4.73
CA PRO A 65 7.99 2.04 -4.84
C PRO A 65 7.10 2.95 -5.69
N MET A 66 7.01 4.22 -5.31
CA MET A 66 6.15 5.19 -6.01
C MET A 66 6.43 5.35 -7.52
N GLY A 67 7.61 4.94 -7.99
CA GLY A 67 7.96 4.97 -9.41
C GLY A 67 7.36 3.83 -10.24
N THR A 68 6.82 2.78 -9.62
CA THR A 68 6.34 1.57 -10.32
C THR A 68 4.82 1.54 -10.48
N ALA A 69 4.11 2.51 -9.91
CA ALA A 69 2.66 2.65 -9.92
C ALA A 69 2.23 4.10 -10.20
N ARG A 70 0.97 4.30 -10.59
CA ARG A 70 0.42 5.64 -10.88
C ARG A 70 0.01 6.41 -9.62
N LEU A 71 -0.51 5.70 -8.63
CA LEU A 71 -0.99 6.28 -7.37
C LEU A 71 0.16 6.36 -6.35
N ARG A 72 0.35 7.52 -5.74
CA ARG A 72 1.42 7.74 -4.75
C ARG A 72 0.79 7.91 -3.36
N ILE A 73 0.99 6.91 -2.51
CA ILE A 73 0.54 6.92 -1.11
C ILE A 73 1.73 6.54 -0.23
N SER A 74 2.03 7.37 0.77
CA SER A 74 3.10 7.13 1.75
C SER A 74 2.60 7.03 3.19
N SER A 75 1.31 7.26 3.41
CA SER A 75 0.68 7.23 4.74
C SER A 75 -0.69 6.57 4.67
N PHE A 76 -0.99 5.78 5.68
CA PHE A 76 -2.24 5.03 5.81
C PHE A 76 -2.85 5.33 7.18
N PRO A 77 -4.19 5.38 7.29
CA PRO A 77 -4.83 5.50 8.59
C PRO A 77 -4.66 4.21 9.38
N LEU A 78 -4.61 4.32 10.70
CA LEU A 78 -4.65 3.15 11.58
C LEU A 78 -6.07 2.59 11.64
N ILE A 79 -6.19 1.27 11.53
CA ILE A 79 -7.46 0.58 11.80
C ILE A 79 -7.69 0.56 13.31
N ALA A 80 -8.92 0.88 13.74
CA ALA A 80 -9.31 0.79 15.15
C ALA A 80 -9.13 -0.64 15.65
N GLU A 81 -8.47 -0.79 16.80
CA GLU A 81 -8.48 -2.05 17.54
C GLU A 81 -9.88 -2.21 18.15
N GLY A 82 -10.54 -3.31 17.82
CA GLY A 82 -11.82 -3.73 18.34
C GLY A 82 -11.80 -5.23 18.55
#